data_AF-A0A9P9KSI6-F1
#
_entry.id   AF-A0A9P9KSI6-F1
#
_cell.length_a   1.000
_cell.length_b   1.000
_cell.length_c   1.000
_cell.angle_alpha   90.00
_cell.angle_beta   90.00
_cell.angle_gamma   90.00
#
_symmetry.space_group_name_H-M   'P 1'
#
loop_
_entity.id
_entity.type
_entity.pdbx_description
1 polymer ?
#
loop_
_entity_poly.entity_id
_entity_poly.type
_entity_poly.pdbx_seq_one_letter_code
_entity_poly.pdbx_strand_id
1 'polypeptide(L)'
;MSFTTTVTAAPPPGQPDIAYAPNYENYQARTTKRLKEGNLPVSVPDGFPKQLIGDLVWEGDSVGQTYDWTYNLAEDQLGEIDRALQHFKGLGLSLGHLSAETFPLPNLHSELRKLSDELHKGHGFFVIRGVNVDNYTREENAIIYVGISSHIASQRGRQDSKFNGKPADVVLTHVKDLSAGRDKSAIGSPAYTTDRQVFHTDSGDIVSLFCLETALEGGASRIASTWRVYNELARTRPDLVHTLSQNWDVENFANPNKKFTTRPLLYHQKATDTLPERVALQYARRYFVGFGALPRSHDIPPITEAQAEALDALHFLGDKLSVSTNFAKGDMQFINNLAVFHARDAFTDSPTQQRHLLRLWLRDPENAWETPEPLRERWAELYEGVTPDAQVFPLEPYIRSASNKAR
;
A
#
# COMPACT_ATOMS: atom_id res chain seq x y z
N MET A 1 -27.45 0.34 1.53
CA MET A 1 -26.98 0.77 0.19
C MET A 1 -26.43 -0.44 -0.53
N SER A 2 -26.84 -0.67 -1.78
CA SER A 2 -26.36 -1.81 -2.56
C SER A 2 -25.03 -1.43 -3.19
N PHE A 3 -23.92 -1.88 -2.60
CA PHE A 3 -22.61 -1.70 -3.20
C PHE A 3 -22.50 -2.64 -4.40
N THR A 4 -22.19 -2.12 -5.59
CA THR A 4 -21.84 -2.95 -6.73
C THR A 4 -20.67 -3.83 -6.33
N THR A 5 -20.89 -5.14 -6.30
CA THR A 5 -19.80 -6.09 -6.12
C THR A 5 -19.29 -6.43 -7.51
N THR A 6 -18.03 -6.13 -7.80
CA THR A 6 -17.43 -6.54 -9.07
C THR A 6 -17.55 -8.05 -9.24
N VAL A 7 -18.20 -8.50 -10.32
CA VAL A 7 -18.41 -9.93 -10.60
C VAL A 7 -17.05 -10.62 -10.73
N THR A 8 -16.81 -11.63 -9.90
CA THR A 8 -15.62 -12.48 -9.96
C THR A 8 -15.78 -13.48 -11.10
N ALA A 9 -14.74 -13.63 -11.93
CA ALA A 9 -14.72 -14.73 -12.89
C ALA A 9 -14.63 -16.08 -12.16
N ALA A 10 -14.97 -17.17 -12.85
CA ALA A 10 -14.83 -18.51 -12.31
C ALA A 10 -13.37 -18.77 -11.92
N PRO A 11 -13.11 -19.27 -10.70
CA PRO A 11 -11.75 -19.57 -10.26
C PRO A 11 -11.19 -20.81 -10.99
N PRO A 12 -9.86 -21.03 -10.99
CA PRO A 12 -9.28 -22.23 -11.58
C PRO A 12 -9.76 -23.50 -10.86
N PRO A 13 -9.83 -24.65 -11.56
CA PRO A 13 -10.17 -25.92 -10.93
C PRO A 13 -9.27 -26.22 -9.72
N GLY A 14 -9.88 -26.62 -8.60
CA GLY A 14 -9.17 -26.90 -7.35
C GLY A 14 -8.92 -25.68 -6.46
N GLN A 15 -9.30 -24.47 -6.87
CA GLN A 15 -9.28 -23.30 -6.00
C GLN A 15 -10.28 -23.49 -4.84
N PRO A 16 -9.90 -23.18 -3.59
CA PRO A 16 -10.82 -23.07 -2.47
C PRO A 16 -11.96 -22.08 -2.75
N ASP A 17 -13.08 -22.21 -2.02
CA ASP A 17 -14.16 -21.23 -2.07
C ASP A 17 -13.75 -19.92 -1.39
N ILE A 18 -13.01 -19.09 -2.15
CA ILE A 18 -12.47 -17.80 -1.74
C ILE A 18 -12.55 -16.80 -2.89
N ALA A 19 -13.00 -15.59 -2.56
CA ALA A 19 -13.13 -14.48 -3.48
C ALA A 19 -12.29 -13.28 -3.02
N TYR A 20 -12.19 -12.26 -3.88
CA TYR A 20 -11.56 -11.00 -3.51
C TYR A 20 -12.27 -10.33 -2.33
N ALA A 21 -13.61 -10.28 -2.36
CA ALA A 21 -14.39 -9.89 -1.20
C ALA A 21 -14.34 -11.03 -0.16
N PRO A 22 -13.86 -10.78 1.07
CA PRO A 22 -13.74 -11.80 2.11
C PRO A 22 -15.12 -12.14 2.67
N ASN A 23 -15.35 -13.42 2.96
CA ASN A 23 -16.58 -13.92 3.55
C ASN A 23 -16.26 -14.55 4.91
N TYR A 24 -16.90 -14.03 5.96
CA TYR A 24 -16.60 -14.42 7.34
C TYR A 24 -17.10 -15.84 7.66
N GLU A 25 -18.25 -16.24 7.12
CA GLU A 25 -18.80 -17.59 7.31
C GLU A 25 -17.90 -18.64 6.66
N ASN A 26 -17.44 -18.39 5.43
CA ASN A 26 -16.49 -19.27 4.73
C ASN A 26 -15.17 -19.38 5.52
N TYR A 27 -14.66 -18.27 6.04
CA TYR A 27 -13.47 -18.26 6.89
C TYR A 27 -13.66 -19.11 8.16
N GLN A 28 -14.77 -18.95 8.87
CA GLN A 28 -15.08 -19.72 10.08
C GLN A 28 -15.26 -21.22 9.79
N ALA A 29 -15.96 -21.56 8.71
CA ALA A 29 -16.16 -22.94 8.28
C ALA A 29 -14.82 -23.62 7.95
N ARG A 30 -13.96 -22.93 7.19
CA ARG A 30 -12.62 -23.39 6.85
C ARG A 30 -11.75 -23.58 8.10
N THR A 31 -11.78 -22.60 9.00
CA THR A 31 -11.06 -22.64 10.27
C THR A 31 -11.46 -23.86 11.10
N THR A 32 -12.77 -24.07 11.27
CA THR A 32 -13.31 -25.20 12.02
C THR A 32 -12.90 -26.53 11.43
N LYS A 33 -12.98 -26.66 10.09
CA LYS A 33 -12.58 -27.87 9.37
C LYS A 33 -11.09 -28.17 9.58
N ARG A 34 -10.20 -27.20 9.35
CA ARG A 34 -8.75 -27.40 9.48
C ARG A 34 -8.33 -27.71 10.91
N LEU A 35 -8.91 -27.05 11.90
CA LEU A 35 -8.63 -27.37 13.31
C LEU A 35 -9.09 -28.79 13.68
N LYS A 36 -10.20 -29.26 13.11
CA LYS A 36 -10.70 -30.63 13.31
C LYS A 36 -9.83 -31.69 12.64
N GLU A 37 -9.24 -31.39 11.48
CA GLU A 37 -8.32 -32.29 10.76
C GLU A 37 -7.03 -32.55 11.57
N GLY A 38 -6.62 -31.61 12.43
CA GLY A 38 -5.47 -31.77 13.30
C GLY A 38 -4.12 -31.68 12.56
N ASN A 39 -3.04 -32.14 13.21
CA ASN A 39 -1.66 -32.12 12.68
C ASN A 39 -1.14 -30.71 12.29
N LEU A 40 -1.68 -29.68 12.92
CA LEU A 40 -1.25 -28.30 12.72
C LEU A 40 -0.07 -27.98 13.65
N PRO A 41 0.97 -27.28 13.17
CA PRO A 41 2.02 -26.78 14.04
C PRO A 41 1.46 -25.95 15.19
N VAL A 42 1.92 -26.21 16.41
CA VAL A 42 1.48 -25.52 17.64
C VAL A 42 2.47 -24.42 18.09
N SER A 43 3.55 -24.22 17.33
CA SER A 43 4.55 -23.17 17.54
C SER A 43 4.90 -22.52 16.21
N VAL A 44 5.33 -21.25 16.25
CA VAL A 44 5.83 -20.53 15.07
C VAL A 44 7.02 -21.26 14.41
N PRO A 45 7.31 -21.01 13.12
CA PRO A 45 8.45 -21.64 12.44
C PRO A 45 9.78 -21.36 13.13
N ASP A 46 10.75 -22.25 12.93
CA ASP A 46 12.09 -22.05 13.47
C ASP A 46 12.70 -20.73 12.99
N GLY A 47 13.27 -19.98 13.93
CA GLY A 47 13.81 -18.65 13.70
C GLY A 47 12.80 -17.52 13.91
N PHE A 48 11.50 -17.72 13.68
CA PHE A 48 10.51 -16.67 13.87
C PHE A 48 10.28 -16.35 15.36
N PRO A 49 10.05 -15.07 15.72
CA PRO A 49 9.83 -14.68 17.10
C PRO A 49 8.48 -15.18 17.63
N LYS A 50 8.43 -15.65 18.87
CA LYS A 50 7.15 -16.01 19.50
C LYS A 50 6.23 -14.80 19.69
N GLN A 51 6.82 -13.61 19.81
CA GLN A 51 6.14 -12.34 19.98
C GLN A 51 7.08 -11.21 19.54
N LEU A 52 6.56 -10.27 18.78
CA LEU A 52 7.19 -9.00 18.47
C LEU A 52 6.87 -7.97 19.56
N ILE A 53 7.83 -7.09 19.85
CA ILE A 53 7.73 -5.99 20.81
C ILE A 53 8.21 -4.68 20.19
N GLY A 54 7.73 -3.55 20.71
CA GLY A 54 8.12 -2.21 20.24
C GLY A 54 6.94 -1.41 19.67
N ASP A 55 7.24 -0.20 19.21
CA ASP A 55 6.21 0.80 18.84
C ASP A 55 5.37 0.40 17.63
N LEU A 56 5.85 -0.52 16.79
CA LEU A 56 5.05 -1.12 15.72
C LEU A 56 3.92 -2.02 16.25
N VAL A 57 3.91 -2.41 17.52
CA VAL A 57 2.88 -3.29 18.11
C VAL A 57 1.76 -2.45 18.71
N TRP A 58 0.83 -2.02 17.87
CA TRP A 58 -0.34 -1.24 18.28
C TRP A 58 -1.64 -1.82 17.71
N GLU A 59 -2.77 -1.49 18.35
CA GLU A 59 -4.12 -1.79 17.87
C GLU A 59 -4.99 -0.53 17.85
N GLY A 60 -5.96 -0.50 16.94
CA GLY A 60 -6.64 0.72 16.57
C GLY A 60 -7.46 1.38 17.68
N ASP A 61 -8.05 0.58 18.58
CA ASP A 61 -8.90 1.09 19.67
C ASP A 61 -8.10 1.90 20.72
N SER A 62 -6.79 1.65 20.83
CA SER A 62 -5.96 2.27 21.88
C SER A 62 -4.85 3.17 21.34
N VAL A 63 -4.41 3.02 20.09
CA VAL A 63 -3.23 3.73 19.56
C VAL A 63 -3.36 5.25 19.66
N GLY A 64 -4.55 5.82 19.45
CA GLY A 64 -4.78 7.27 19.56
C GLY A 64 -4.71 7.84 20.99
N GLN A 65 -4.58 6.98 22.00
CA GLN A 65 -4.40 7.41 23.39
C GLN A 65 -2.93 7.70 23.71
N THR A 66 -2.00 7.12 22.95
CA THR A 66 -0.55 7.20 23.20
C THR A 66 0.24 7.81 22.04
N TYR A 67 -0.35 7.87 20.85
CA TYR A 67 0.30 8.36 19.65
C TYR A 67 -0.61 9.33 18.87
N ASP A 68 -0.17 10.58 18.75
CA ASP A 68 -0.76 11.52 17.81
C ASP A 68 -0.06 11.39 16.45
N TRP A 69 -0.74 10.73 15.52
CA TRP A 69 -0.23 10.53 14.16
C TRP A 69 -0.38 11.75 13.25
N THR A 70 -0.96 12.86 13.73
CA THR A 70 -1.23 14.03 12.88
C THR A 70 -0.21 15.13 13.10
N TYR A 71 0.63 15.37 12.11
CA TYR A 71 1.48 16.54 12.04
C TYR A 71 0.72 17.70 11.36
N ASN A 72 0.29 18.68 12.15
CA ASN A 72 -0.41 19.87 11.64
C ASN A 72 0.61 20.92 11.18
N LEU A 73 0.58 21.26 9.89
CA LEU A 73 1.41 22.31 9.32
C LEU A 73 1.01 23.67 9.91
N ALA A 74 1.99 24.40 10.43
CA ALA A 74 1.81 25.77 10.88
C ALA A 74 1.75 26.75 9.70
N GLU A 75 1.23 27.96 9.93
CA GLU A 75 1.04 28.98 8.88
C GLU A 75 2.35 29.40 8.22
N ASP A 76 3.42 29.51 9.00
CA ASP A 76 4.77 29.83 8.52
C ASP A 76 5.36 28.71 7.63
N GLN A 77 5.09 27.44 7.99
CA GLN A 77 5.46 26.26 7.21
C GLN A 77 4.66 26.17 5.91
N LEU A 78 3.37 26.52 5.92
CA LEU A 78 2.56 26.63 4.69
C LEU A 78 3.11 27.74 3.77
N GLY A 79 3.49 28.89 4.34
CA GLY A 79 4.17 29.95 3.58
C GLY A 79 5.53 29.52 3.04
N GLU A 80 6.26 28.66 3.75
CA GLU A 80 7.52 28.06 3.27
C GLU A 80 7.31 27.12 2.09
N ILE A 81 6.29 26.25 2.15
CA ILE A 81 5.90 25.35 1.06
C ILE A 81 5.54 26.15 -0.21
N ASP A 82 4.80 27.27 -0.07
CA ASP A 82 4.49 28.13 -1.21
C ASP A 82 5.75 28.75 -1.83
N ARG A 83 6.67 29.27 -1.02
CA ARG A 83 7.96 29.78 -1.52
C ARG A 83 8.79 28.70 -2.23
N ALA A 84 8.81 27.48 -1.70
CA ALA A 84 9.49 26.34 -2.32
C ALA A 84 8.85 25.96 -3.67
N LEU A 85 7.52 25.98 -3.75
CA LEU A 85 6.78 25.81 -5.00
C LEU A 85 7.17 26.86 -6.04
N GLN A 86 7.15 28.15 -5.68
CA GLN A 86 7.53 29.22 -6.60
C GLN A 86 9.01 29.11 -7.02
N HIS A 87 9.88 28.73 -6.09
CA HIS A 87 11.29 28.50 -6.38
C HIS A 87 11.47 27.41 -7.42
N PHE A 88 10.90 26.21 -7.21
CA PHE A 88 11.00 25.10 -8.15
C PHE A 88 10.48 25.48 -9.55
N LYS A 89 9.30 26.12 -9.61
CA LYS A 89 8.74 26.61 -10.88
C LYS A 89 9.67 27.59 -11.59
N GLY A 90 10.35 28.46 -10.84
CA GLY A 90 11.34 29.41 -11.35
C GLY A 90 12.59 28.76 -11.94
N LEU A 91 12.92 27.51 -11.57
CA LEU A 91 14.05 26.78 -12.14
C LEU A 91 13.78 26.28 -13.57
N GLY A 92 12.51 26.16 -13.97
CA GLY A 92 12.14 25.64 -15.30
C GLY A 92 12.56 24.19 -15.55
N LEU A 93 12.80 23.41 -14.50
CA LEU A 93 13.17 22.00 -14.57
C LEU A 93 11.94 21.11 -14.76
N SER A 94 12.13 19.91 -15.28
CA SER A 94 11.07 18.90 -15.30
C SER A 94 10.77 18.38 -13.88
N LEU A 95 9.55 17.92 -13.64
CA LEU A 95 9.09 17.43 -12.33
C LEU A 95 9.96 16.31 -11.73
N GLY A 96 10.69 15.56 -12.57
CA GLY A 96 11.61 14.53 -12.12
C GLY A 96 12.80 15.05 -11.33
N HIS A 97 13.16 16.34 -11.48
CA HIS A 97 14.20 17.01 -10.71
C HIS A 97 13.72 17.55 -9.36
N LEU A 98 12.47 17.30 -8.95
CA LEU A 98 12.02 17.57 -7.59
C LEU A 98 12.84 16.76 -6.59
N SER A 99 13.50 17.46 -5.69
CA SER A 99 14.32 16.95 -4.60
C SER A 99 14.29 17.92 -3.42
N ALA A 100 14.90 17.53 -2.30
CA ALA A 100 15.03 18.40 -1.13
C ALA A 100 15.83 19.69 -1.44
N GLU A 101 16.71 19.65 -2.44
CA GLU A 101 17.53 20.78 -2.88
C GLU A 101 16.76 21.73 -3.81
N THR A 102 15.94 21.20 -4.72
CA THR A 102 15.18 22.01 -5.69
C THR A 102 13.80 22.45 -5.17
N PHE A 103 13.37 21.89 -4.05
CA PHE A 103 12.18 22.30 -3.29
C PHE A 103 12.59 22.62 -1.83
N PRO A 104 13.27 23.75 -1.57
CA PRO A 104 13.92 23.97 -0.28
C PRO A 104 12.94 24.26 0.85
N LEU A 105 12.99 23.47 1.92
CA LEU A 105 12.22 23.62 3.16
C LEU A 105 13.15 23.74 4.39
N PRO A 106 14.00 24.78 4.50
CA PRO A 106 15.00 24.88 5.57
C PRO A 106 14.44 24.77 7.01
N ASN A 107 13.25 25.28 7.28
CA ASN A 107 12.65 25.22 8.63
C ASN A 107 11.88 23.92 8.85
N LEU A 108 11.13 23.46 7.84
CA LEU A 108 10.31 22.26 7.93
C LEU A 108 11.11 20.94 7.74
N HIS A 109 12.28 20.97 7.11
CA HIS A 109 13.07 19.77 6.80
C HIS A 109 13.36 18.90 8.02
N SER A 110 13.77 19.51 9.13
CA SER A 110 14.12 18.75 10.34
C SER A 110 12.95 17.97 10.93
N GLU A 111 11.73 18.53 10.89
CA GLU A 111 10.51 17.84 11.31
C GLU A 111 10.13 16.73 10.32
N LEU A 112 10.27 16.95 9.01
CA LEU A 112 10.04 15.92 8.00
C LEU A 112 11.01 14.73 8.13
N ARG A 113 12.26 14.97 8.56
CA ARG A 113 13.22 13.89 8.89
C ARG A 113 12.81 13.11 10.14
N LYS A 114 12.32 13.79 11.19
CA LYS A 114 11.75 13.11 12.37
C LYS A 114 10.55 12.24 11.99
N LEU A 115 9.70 12.71 11.07
CA LEU A 115 8.58 11.92 10.56
C LEU A 115 9.06 10.70 9.74
N SER A 116 10.15 10.82 8.98
CA SER A 116 10.77 9.65 8.34
C SER A 116 11.29 8.65 9.39
N ASP A 117 11.93 9.12 10.45
CA ASP A 117 12.36 8.24 11.54
C ASP A 117 11.17 7.53 12.21
N GLU A 118 10.08 8.25 12.52
CA GLU A 118 8.83 7.69 13.07
C GLU A 118 8.23 6.61 12.17
N LEU A 119 8.31 6.81 10.84
CA LEU A 119 7.86 5.84 9.85
C LEU A 119 8.65 4.52 9.89
N HIS A 120 9.95 4.58 10.14
CA HIS A 120 10.82 3.39 10.05
C HIS A 120 11.09 2.72 11.40
N LYS A 121 10.99 3.48 12.50
CA LYS A 121 11.42 3.09 13.84
C LYS A 121 10.29 3.16 14.88
N GLY A 122 9.28 4.00 14.66
CA GLY A 122 8.13 4.19 15.55
C GLY A 122 6.91 3.39 15.09
N HIS A 123 5.74 4.04 15.03
CA HIS A 123 4.46 3.40 14.78
C HIS A 123 4.23 3.02 13.31
N GLY A 124 5.08 3.47 12.39
CA GLY A 124 5.02 3.05 11.00
C GLY A 124 4.00 3.79 10.14
N PHE A 125 3.42 4.89 10.63
CA PHE A 125 2.56 5.77 9.84
C PHE A 125 2.43 7.16 10.46
N PHE A 126 2.12 8.15 9.64
CA PHE A 126 1.69 9.49 10.07
C PHE A 126 0.86 10.18 8.99
N VAL A 127 0.22 11.29 9.35
CA VAL A 127 -0.53 12.17 8.45
C VAL A 127 0.00 13.59 8.59
N ILE A 128 0.40 14.21 7.49
CA ILE A 128 0.64 15.65 7.42
C ILE A 128 -0.67 16.33 7.01
N ARG A 129 -1.09 17.33 7.78
CA ARG A 129 -2.36 18.04 7.59
C ARG A 129 -2.14 19.54 7.41
N GLY A 130 -2.93 20.16 6.54
CA GLY A 130 -3.02 21.62 6.42
C GLY A 130 -2.85 22.18 5.01
N VAL A 131 -2.48 21.36 4.01
CA VAL A 131 -2.36 21.83 2.62
C VAL A 131 -3.75 22.10 2.03
N ASN A 132 -4.05 23.36 1.70
CA ASN A 132 -5.30 23.70 1.03
C ASN A 132 -5.17 23.48 -0.49
N VAL A 133 -5.56 22.30 -0.95
CA VAL A 133 -5.43 21.87 -2.36
C VAL A 133 -6.17 22.76 -3.34
N ASP A 134 -7.24 23.44 -2.92
CA ASP A 134 -8.07 24.28 -3.79
C ASP A 134 -7.38 25.61 -4.17
N ASN A 135 -6.33 25.99 -3.42
CA ASN A 135 -5.51 27.16 -3.72
C ASN A 135 -4.48 26.91 -4.84
N TYR A 136 -4.31 25.66 -5.26
CA TYR A 136 -3.26 25.26 -6.18
C TYR A 136 -3.83 24.60 -7.43
N THR A 137 -3.19 24.82 -8.57
CA THR A 137 -3.46 24.04 -9.76
C THR A 137 -3.11 22.56 -9.53
N ARG A 138 -3.54 21.68 -10.43
CA ARG A 138 -3.25 20.26 -10.32
C ARG A 138 -1.75 19.96 -10.37
N GLU A 139 -1.02 20.65 -11.23
CA GLU A 139 0.43 20.52 -11.33
C GLU A 139 1.12 21.03 -10.04
N GLU A 140 0.67 22.16 -9.51
CA GLU A 140 1.20 22.70 -8.25
C GLU A 140 0.95 21.77 -7.06
N ASN A 141 -0.24 21.15 -6.98
CA ASN A 141 -0.52 20.11 -6.00
C ASN A 141 0.43 18.90 -6.13
N ALA A 142 0.75 18.49 -7.36
CA ALA A 142 1.73 17.43 -7.59
C ALA A 142 3.15 17.85 -7.17
N ILE A 143 3.55 19.09 -7.48
CA ILE A 143 4.85 19.65 -7.07
C ILE A 143 4.97 19.70 -5.54
N ILE A 144 3.97 20.25 -4.85
CA ILE A 144 3.95 20.35 -3.37
C ILE A 144 4.07 18.96 -2.76
N TYR A 145 3.25 18.02 -3.24
CA TYR A 145 3.23 16.66 -2.71
C TYR A 145 4.58 15.94 -2.89
N VAL A 146 5.16 16.01 -4.09
CA VAL A 146 6.44 15.38 -4.39
C VAL A 146 7.58 16.09 -3.64
N GLY A 147 7.57 17.43 -3.59
CA GLY A 147 8.56 18.25 -2.89
C GLY A 147 8.63 17.93 -1.40
N ILE A 148 7.49 17.95 -0.69
CA ILE A 148 7.41 17.54 0.73
C ILE A 148 7.88 16.09 0.90
N SER A 149 7.40 15.18 0.04
CA SER A 149 7.78 13.76 0.09
C SER A 149 9.29 13.55 -0.07
N SER A 150 9.98 14.37 -0.88
CA SER A 150 11.42 14.26 -1.10
C SER A 150 12.27 14.53 0.14
N HIS A 151 11.77 15.28 1.14
CA HIS A 151 12.45 15.42 2.43
C HIS A 151 12.23 14.22 3.35
N ILE A 152 11.10 13.50 3.20
CA ILE A 152 10.79 12.30 4.00
C ILE A 152 11.53 11.09 3.42
N ALA A 153 11.37 10.85 2.12
CA ALA A 153 11.93 9.71 1.40
C ALA A 153 12.27 10.14 -0.04
N SER A 154 13.57 10.21 -0.34
CA SER A 154 14.06 10.85 -1.56
C SER A 154 13.92 10.00 -2.83
N GLN A 155 13.85 8.66 -2.72
CA GLN A 155 13.71 7.78 -3.88
C GLN A 155 12.25 7.49 -4.19
N ARG A 156 11.87 7.67 -5.45
CA ARG A 156 10.53 7.37 -5.96
C ARG A 156 10.53 6.06 -6.75
N GLY A 157 9.60 5.17 -6.43
CA GLY A 157 9.45 3.86 -7.06
C GLY A 157 8.59 3.91 -8.32
N ARG A 158 9.01 3.19 -9.35
CA ARG A 158 8.27 2.96 -10.59
C ARG A 158 6.96 2.22 -10.32
N GLN A 159 5.84 2.88 -10.60
CA GLN A 159 4.50 2.31 -10.53
C GLN A 159 4.01 1.82 -11.90
N ASP A 160 4.52 2.35 -13.00
CA ASP A 160 4.25 1.83 -14.34
C ASP A 160 5.48 1.99 -15.21
N SER A 161 5.71 1.03 -16.12
CA SER A 161 6.84 1.06 -17.07
C SER A 161 6.47 1.65 -18.43
N LYS A 162 5.20 2.07 -18.60
CA LYS A 162 4.70 2.68 -19.82
C LYS A 162 3.73 3.82 -19.53
N PHE A 163 3.79 4.87 -20.34
CA PHE A 163 2.83 5.97 -20.36
C PHE A 163 2.57 6.41 -21.81
N ASN A 164 1.30 6.60 -22.19
CA ASN A 164 0.90 6.94 -23.56
C ASN A 164 1.54 6.07 -24.65
N GLY A 165 1.63 4.75 -24.39
CA GLY A 165 2.18 3.76 -25.32
C GLY A 165 3.71 3.73 -25.42
N LYS A 166 4.43 4.58 -24.68
CA LYS A 166 5.90 4.65 -24.68
C LYS A 166 6.47 4.11 -23.36
N PRO A 167 7.70 3.55 -23.35
CA PRO A 167 8.43 3.28 -22.11
C PRO A 167 8.55 4.54 -21.25
N ALA A 168 8.30 4.43 -19.95
CA ALA A 168 8.33 5.55 -19.02
C ALA A 168 8.46 5.04 -17.58
N ASP A 169 9.08 5.84 -16.70
CA ASP A 169 9.08 5.57 -15.26
C ASP A 169 7.97 6.38 -14.60
N VAL A 170 6.74 5.85 -14.61
CA VAL A 170 5.63 6.55 -13.95
C VAL A 170 5.77 6.39 -12.44
N VAL A 171 6.04 7.49 -11.75
CA VAL A 171 6.31 7.49 -10.31
C VAL A 171 5.16 8.08 -9.48
N LEU A 172 4.30 8.90 -10.08
CA LEU A 172 3.08 9.43 -9.49
C LEU A 172 1.86 8.75 -10.13
N THR A 173 0.92 8.25 -9.33
CA THR A 173 -0.32 7.67 -9.88
C THR A 173 -1.56 8.17 -9.16
N HIS A 174 -2.71 8.07 -9.83
CA HIS A 174 -3.99 8.49 -9.28
C HIS A 174 -4.73 7.29 -8.69
N VAL A 175 -5.38 7.47 -7.54
CA VAL A 175 -6.30 6.51 -6.92
C VAL A 175 -7.68 7.14 -6.88
N LYS A 176 -8.53 6.74 -7.82
CA LYS A 176 -9.84 7.34 -8.12
C LYS A 176 -10.70 6.32 -8.85
N ASP A 177 -12.02 6.37 -8.69
CA ASP A 177 -12.93 5.58 -9.53
C ASP A 177 -12.80 6.00 -11.00
N LEU A 178 -12.43 5.06 -11.86
CA LEU A 178 -12.33 5.24 -13.30
C LEU A 178 -13.34 4.36 -14.04
N SER A 179 -14.29 3.76 -13.32
CA SER A 179 -15.35 2.93 -13.89
C SER A 179 -16.40 3.75 -14.63
N ALA A 180 -16.61 5.01 -14.24
CA ALA A 180 -17.42 5.97 -14.97
C ALA A 180 -16.68 6.43 -16.25
N GLY A 181 -17.19 6.05 -17.43
CA GLY A 181 -16.64 6.47 -18.73
C GLY A 181 -15.56 5.55 -19.32
N ARG A 182 -15.27 4.41 -18.69
CA ARG A 182 -14.46 3.33 -19.27
C ARG A 182 -15.29 2.06 -19.38
N ASP A 183 -14.87 1.15 -20.27
CA ASP A 183 -15.39 -0.20 -20.24
C ASP A 183 -14.95 -0.86 -18.92
N LYS A 184 -15.91 -1.09 -18.01
CA LYS A 184 -15.68 -1.78 -16.74
C LYS A 184 -15.01 -3.14 -16.94
N SER A 185 -15.17 -3.75 -18.11
CA SER A 185 -14.53 -5.01 -18.50
C SER A 185 -13.00 -4.92 -18.65
N ALA A 186 -12.42 -3.72 -18.60
CA ALA A 186 -10.97 -3.50 -18.66
C ALA A 186 -10.31 -3.28 -17.28
N ILE A 187 -11.09 -2.93 -16.25
CA ILE A 187 -10.56 -2.58 -14.92
C ILE A 187 -10.29 -3.84 -14.11
N GLY A 188 -9.00 -4.09 -13.86
CA GLY A 188 -8.55 -5.25 -13.10
C GLY A 188 -8.13 -4.93 -11.67
N SER A 189 -8.24 -3.69 -11.19
CA SER A 189 -7.79 -3.30 -9.84
C SER A 189 -8.87 -2.54 -9.05
N PRO A 190 -9.06 -2.85 -7.75
CA PRO A 190 -10.00 -2.17 -6.85
C PRO A 190 -9.63 -0.71 -6.56
N ALA A 191 -8.38 -0.31 -6.81
CA ALA A 191 -7.93 1.07 -6.67
C ALA A 191 -8.61 2.03 -7.67
N TYR A 192 -9.25 1.49 -8.71
CA TYR A 192 -9.93 2.24 -9.77
C TYR A 192 -11.45 2.04 -9.79
N THR A 193 -12.04 1.55 -8.70
CA THR A 193 -13.48 1.32 -8.54
C THR A 193 -13.98 1.87 -7.21
N THR A 194 -15.31 1.90 -7.02
CA THR A 194 -15.97 2.28 -5.77
C THR A 194 -16.06 1.15 -4.74
N ASP A 195 -15.79 -0.10 -5.14
CA ASP A 195 -15.74 -1.28 -4.27
C ASP A 195 -14.74 -1.06 -3.12
N ARG A 196 -14.91 -1.81 -2.04
CA ARG A 196 -13.92 -1.85 -0.95
C ARG A 196 -12.57 -2.38 -1.47
N GLN A 197 -11.49 -1.81 -0.98
CA GLN A 197 -10.15 -2.36 -1.16
C GLN A 197 -9.74 -3.06 0.14
N VAL A 198 -9.61 -4.38 0.08
CA VAL A 198 -9.30 -5.20 1.27
C VAL A 198 -7.88 -4.92 1.77
N PHE A 199 -7.59 -5.27 3.02
CA PHE A 199 -6.24 -5.15 3.59
C PHE A 199 -5.18 -5.75 2.67
N HIS A 200 -4.18 -4.94 2.34
CA HIS A 200 -3.06 -5.27 1.48
C HIS A 200 -1.86 -4.36 1.77
N THR A 201 -0.71 -4.76 1.27
CA THR A 201 0.48 -3.93 1.09
C THR A 201 0.69 -3.75 -0.41
N ASP A 202 1.20 -2.59 -0.81
CA ASP A 202 1.64 -2.35 -2.17
C ASP A 202 3.05 -2.96 -2.41
N SER A 203 3.67 -2.67 -3.56
CA SER A 203 5.13 -2.89 -3.72
C SER A 203 5.89 -1.68 -3.17
N GLY A 204 7.11 -1.90 -2.67
CA GLY A 204 7.99 -0.84 -2.17
C GLY A 204 7.95 -0.67 -0.65
N ASP A 205 8.87 0.16 -0.14
CA ASP A 205 9.11 0.37 1.29
C ASP A 205 8.04 1.27 1.94
N ILE A 206 7.65 2.35 1.25
CA ILE A 206 6.71 3.35 1.75
C ILE A 206 5.62 3.58 0.72
N VAL A 207 4.38 3.65 1.17
CA VAL A 207 3.26 4.19 0.38
C VAL A 207 2.89 5.55 0.94
N SER A 208 2.81 6.54 0.07
CA SER A 208 2.26 7.83 0.41
C SER A 208 1.01 8.12 -0.40
N LEU A 209 0.01 8.73 0.21
CA LEU A 209 -1.24 9.18 -0.40
C LEU A 209 -1.44 10.66 -0.11
N PHE A 210 -1.85 11.45 -1.11
CA PHE A 210 -2.27 12.84 -0.95
C PHE A 210 -3.72 13.00 -1.37
N CYS A 211 -4.57 13.49 -0.46
CA CYS A 211 -6.00 13.64 -0.69
C CYS A 211 -6.32 14.95 -1.40
N LEU A 212 -6.64 14.87 -2.70
CA LEU A 212 -7.13 16.01 -3.46
C LEU A 212 -8.64 16.21 -3.25
N GLU A 213 -9.38 15.11 -3.08
CA GLU A 213 -10.80 15.15 -2.76
C GLU A 213 -11.25 13.84 -2.08
N THR A 214 -12.24 13.95 -1.20
CA THR A 214 -12.88 12.85 -0.48
C THR A 214 -14.07 12.29 -1.27
N ALA A 215 -14.54 11.09 -0.92
CA ALA A 215 -15.82 10.61 -1.42
C ALA A 215 -16.98 11.40 -0.81
N LEU A 216 -18.16 11.38 -1.44
CA LEU A 216 -19.38 11.91 -0.82
C LEU A 216 -19.72 11.12 0.46
N GLU A 217 -19.67 9.79 0.37
CA GLU A 217 -19.92 8.87 1.50
C GLU A 217 -18.93 7.71 1.49
N GLY A 218 -18.49 7.27 2.67
CA GLY A 218 -17.59 6.13 2.84
C GLY A 218 -16.14 6.41 2.41
N GLY A 219 -15.43 5.37 1.99
CA GLY A 219 -14.07 5.51 1.44
C GLY A 219 -12.97 5.78 2.45
N ALA A 220 -13.25 5.53 3.73
CA ALA A 220 -12.31 5.70 4.83
C ALA A 220 -11.02 4.92 4.58
N SER A 221 -9.88 5.58 4.78
CA SER A 221 -8.57 4.94 4.85
C SER A 221 -8.47 4.20 6.17
N ARG A 222 -8.14 2.91 6.12
CA ARG A 222 -7.97 2.05 7.29
C ARG A 222 -6.58 1.45 7.26
N ILE A 223 -5.91 1.43 8.41
CA ILE A 223 -4.56 0.88 8.55
C ILE A 223 -4.51 -0.04 9.76
N ALA A 224 -3.68 -1.08 9.70
CA ALA A 224 -3.37 -1.88 10.88
C ALA A 224 -1.91 -2.33 10.87
N SER A 225 -1.35 -2.45 12.08
CA SER A 225 -0.03 -3.00 12.29
C SER A 225 0.01 -4.48 11.91
N THR A 226 0.93 -4.84 11.02
CA THR A 226 1.18 -6.24 10.69
C THR A 226 1.89 -6.97 11.83
N TRP A 227 2.58 -6.25 12.73
CA TRP A 227 3.23 -6.82 13.92
C TRP A 227 2.22 -7.23 14.98
N ARG A 228 1.18 -6.41 15.20
CA ARG A 228 0.09 -6.76 16.11
C ARG A 228 -0.73 -7.94 15.59
N VAL A 229 -0.99 -7.97 14.27
CA VAL A 229 -1.62 -9.11 13.58
C VAL A 229 -0.75 -10.36 13.68
N TYR A 230 0.55 -10.24 13.45
CA TYR A 230 1.51 -11.32 13.62
C TYR A 230 1.46 -11.91 15.03
N ASN A 231 1.48 -11.07 16.07
CA ASN A 231 1.40 -11.53 17.46
C ASN A 231 0.11 -12.32 17.74
N GLU A 232 -1.01 -11.91 17.15
CA GLU A 232 -2.27 -12.65 17.26
C GLU A 232 -2.19 -14.01 16.58
N LEU A 233 -1.60 -14.09 15.38
CA LEU A 233 -1.39 -15.34 14.65
C LEU A 233 -0.41 -16.25 15.40
N ALA A 234 0.75 -15.74 15.83
CA ALA A 234 1.75 -16.50 16.57
C ALA A 234 1.16 -17.13 17.86
N ARG A 235 0.25 -16.40 18.53
CA ARG A 235 -0.41 -16.85 19.76
C ARG A 235 -1.53 -17.86 19.51
N THR A 236 -2.35 -17.66 18.48
CA THR A 236 -3.61 -18.41 18.30
C THR A 236 -3.58 -19.42 17.16
N ARG A 237 -2.83 -19.13 16.11
CA ARG A 237 -2.76 -19.86 14.84
C ARG A 237 -1.34 -19.89 14.28
N PRO A 238 -0.36 -20.44 15.03
CA PRO A 238 1.02 -20.52 14.56
C PRO A 238 1.15 -21.28 13.24
N ASP A 239 0.25 -22.22 12.93
CA ASP A 239 0.15 -22.90 11.63
C ASP A 239 -0.03 -21.93 10.44
N LEU A 240 -0.71 -20.80 10.65
CA LEU A 240 -0.85 -19.77 9.62
C LEU A 240 0.44 -18.96 9.45
N VAL A 241 1.26 -18.81 10.50
CA VAL A 241 2.60 -18.22 10.38
C VAL A 241 3.49 -19.10 9.50
N HIS A 242 3.47 -20.43 9.69
CA HIS A 242 4.11 -21.39 8.79
C HIS A 242 3.63 -21.24 7.34
N THR A 243 2.31 -21.14 7.15
CA THR A 243 1.72 -21.00 5.82
C THR A 243 2.18 -19.71 5.13
N LEU A 244 2.24 -18.59 5.85
CA LEU A 244 2.65 -17.29 5.32
C LEU A 244 4.16 -17.20 5.02
N SER A 245 4.99 -17.98 5.73
CA SER A 245 6.44 -18.03 5.51
C SER A 245 6.89 -19.01 4.42
N GLN A 246 5.98 -19.86 3.92
CA GLN A 246 6.23 -20.77 2.80
C GLN A 246 6.11 -20.04 1.46
N ASN A 247 6.52 -20.68 0.37
CA ASN A 247 6.40 -20.13 -0.97
C ASN A 247 4.95 -20.07 -1.48
N TRP A 248 4.60 -18.96 -2.13
CA TRP A 248 3.33 -18.70 -2.79
C TRP A 248 3.55 -18.30 -4.24
N ASP A 249 2.71 -18.80 -5.15
CA ASP A 249 2.72 -18.42 -6.56
C ASP A 249 1.93 -17.13 -6.78
N VAL A 250 2.63 -16.00 -6.62
CA VAL A 250 2.07 -14.64 -6.71
C VAL A 250 1.92 -14.25 -8.18
N GLU A 251 0.69 -13.97 -8.62
CA GLU A 251 0.43 -13.56 -10.01
C GLU A 251 1.17 -12.28 -10.39
N ASN A 252 1.65 -12.22 -11.62
CA ASN A 252 2.17 -11.01 -12.21
C ASN A 252 1.24 -10.50 -13.31
N PHE A 253 0.50 -9.45 -13.01
CA PHE A 253 -0.38 -8.79 -13.98
C PHE A 253 0.35 -7.81 -14.91
N ALA A 254 1.65 -7.55 -14.68
CA ALA A 254 2.41 -6.54 -15.42
C ALA A 254 3.22 -7.12 -16.59
N ASN A 255 3.70 -8.36 -16.47
CA ASN A 255 4.62 -8.97 -17.42
C ASN A 255 4.03 -10.26 -18.02
N PRO A 256 3.63 -10.28 -19.30
CA PRO A 256 3.03 -11.45 -19.93
C PRO A 256 4.01 -12.64 -20.06
N ASN A 257 5.33 -12.38 -20.03
CA ASN A 257 6.36 -13.41 -20.17
C ASN A 257 6.73 -14.07 -18.84
N LYS A 258 6.36 -13.48 -17.71
CA LYS A 258 6.63 -14.01 -16.36
C LYS A 258 5.31 -14.02 -15.58
N LYS A 259 4.46 -15.01 -15.85
CA LYS A 259 3.06 -15.08 -15.37
C LYS A 259 2.91 -15.04 -13.84
N PHE A 260 3.89 -15.54 -13.09
CA PHE A 260 3.91 -15.47 -11.63
C PHE A 260 5.35 -15.48 -11.11
N THR A 261 5.48 -15.18 -9.82
CA THR A 261 6.71 -15.32 -9.02
C THR A 261 6.42 -16.15 -7.79
N THR A 262 7.38 -16.97 -7.38
CA THR A 262 7.23 -17.82 -6.20
C THR A 262 8.04 -17.25 -5.04
N ARG A 263 7.38 -16.87 -3.95
CA ARG A 263 8.03 -16.31 -2.76
C ARG A 263 7.15 -16.38 -1.51
N PRO A 264 7.71 -16.22 -0.31
CA PRO A 264 6.92 -16.02 0.91
C PRO A 264 6.09 -14.75 0.90
N LEU A 265 5.13 -14.64 1.83
CA LEU A 265 4.44 -13.39 2.11
C LEU A 265 4.96 -12.75 3.39
N LEU A 266 5.46 -13.56 4.32
CA LEU A 266 6.00 -13.13 5.60
C LEU A 266 7.50 -13.40 5.65
N TYR A 267 8.27 -12.38 6.00
CA TYR A 267 9.72 -12.41 6.00
C TYR A 267 10.24 -12.09 7.40
N HIS A 268 11.06 -12.96 7.95
CA HIS A 268 11.76 -12.71 9.20
C HIS A 268 13.17 -12.19 8.93
N GLN A 269 13.52 -11.11 9.61
CA GLN A 269 14.85 -10.53 9.61
C GLN A 269 15.39 -10.63 11.04
N LYS A 270 16.43 -11.45 11.22
CA LYS A 270 17.08 -11.63 12.51
C LYS A 270 17.74 -10.31 12.94
N ALA A 271 17.72 -10.06 14.24
CA ALA A 271 18.50 -8.97 14.82
C ALA A 271 19.99 -9.15 14.49
N THR A 272 20.67 -8.03 14.32
CA THR A 272 22.13 -7.93 14.24
C THR A 272 22.64 -7.04 15.37
N ASP A 273 23.95 -6.82 15.48
CA ASP A 273 24.53 -5.92 16.48
C ASP A 273 24.02 -4.48 16.36
N THR A 274 23.51 -4.08 15.18
CA THR A 274 23.11 -2.70 14.88
C THR A 274 21.66 -2.57 14.43
N LEU A 275 20.94 -3.66 14.17
CA LEU A 275 19.56 -3.65 13.69
C LEU A 275 18.66 -4.54 14.56
N PRO A 276 17.44 -4.07 14.90
CA PRO A 276 16.50 -4.88 15.67
C PRO A 276 15.95 -6.04 14.84
N GLU A 277 15.37 -7.02 15.52
CA GLU A 277 14.58 -8.06 14.87
C GLU A 277 13.36 -7.44 14.19
N ARG A 278 13.06 -7.88 12.97
CA ARG A 278 11.92 -7.39 12.20
C ARG A 278 11.16 -8.53 11.54
N VAL A 279 9.86 -8.32 11.37
CA VAL A 279 9.02 -9.12 10.49
C VAL A 279 8.36 -8.20 9.48
N ALA A 280 8.50 -8.52 8.20
CA ALA A 280 7.87 -7.79 7.10
C ALA A 280 6.77 -8.64 6.46
N LEU A 281 5.67 -8.01 6.08
CA LEU A 281 4.59 -8.62 5.31
C LEU A 281 4.52 -7.97 3.93
N GLN A 282 4.56 -8.77 2.86
CA GLN A 282 4.22 -8.34 1.51
C GLN A 282 3.08 -9.21 1.01
N TYR A 283 1.90 -8.61 0.91
CA TYR A 283 0.65 -9.32 0.69
C TYR A 283 -0.38 -8.46 -0.06
N ALA A 284 -0.99 -9.02 -1.11
CA ALA A 284 -2.27 -8.52 -1.60
C ALA A 284 -3.13 -9.69 -2.09
N ARG A 285 -4.36 -9.81 -1.54
CA ARG A 285 -5.31 -10.88 -1.87
C ARG A 285 -5.52 -11.06 -3.37
N ARG A 286 -5.57 -9.95 -4.10
CA ARG A 286 -5.81 -9.91 -5.55
C ARG A 286 -4.86 -10.81 -6.34
N TYR A 287 -3.62 -11.02 -5.90
CA TYR A 287 -2.67 -11.89 -6.61
C TYR A 287 -2.98 -13.38 -6.52
N PHE A 288 -3.96 -13.79 -5.71
CA PHE A 288 -4.32 -15.19 -5.48
C PHE A 288 -5.73 -15.55 -5.93
N VAL A 289 -6.58 -14.54 -6.13
CA VAL A 289 -8.01 -14.71 -6.48
C VAL A 289 -8.45 -13.81 -7.64
N GLY A 290 -7.60 -12.89 -8.11
CA GLY A 290 -7.93 -11.91 -9.13
C GLY A 290 -8.84 -10.79 -8.65
N PHE A 291 -9.19 -9.88 -9.56
CA PHE A 291 -10.21 -8.84 -9.38
C PHE A 291 -10.73 -8.35 -10.74
N GLY A 292 -12.05 -8.25 -10.88
CA GLY A 292 -12.70 -7.69 -12.06
C GLY A 292 -12.20 -8.29 -13.37
N ALA A 293 -11.69 -7.43 -14.25
CA ALA A 293 -11.19 -7.80 -15.57
C ALA A 293 -9.96 -8.72 -15.56
N LEU A 294 -9.25 -8.81 -14.43
CA LEU A 294 -8.05 -9.62 -14.24
C LEU A 294 -8.34 -10.73 -13.22
N PRO A 295 -9.08 -11.79 -13.60
CA PRO A 295 -9.26 -12.94 -12.74
C PRO A 295 -7.95 -13.71 -12.58
N ARG A 296 -7.90 -14.59 -11.58
CA ARG A 296 -6.77 -15.48 -11.37
C ARG A 296 -6.56 -16.35 -12.62
N SER A 297 -5.35 -16.35 -13.17
CA SER A 297 -5.02 -17.19 -14.32
C SER A 297 -5.17 -18.69 -14.01
N HIS A 298 -5.69 -19.44 -14.99
CA HIS A 298 -5.80 -20.90 -14.92
C HIS A 298 -4.45 -21.62 -15.11
N ASP A 299 -3.43 -20.88 -15.55
CA ASP A 299 -2.08 -21.41 -15.76
C ASP A 299 -1.24 -21.42 -14.46
N ILE A 300 -1.80 -20.91 -13.36
CA ILE A 300 -1.11 -20.84 -12.07
C ILE A 300 -1.80 -21.82 -11.12
N PRO A 301 -1.04 -22.61 -10.34
CA PRO A 301 -1.63 -23.54 -9.39
C PRO A 301 -2.65 -22.86 -8.45
N PRO A 302 -3.77 -23.53 -8.15
CA PRO A 302 -4.71 -23.04 -7.16
C PRO A 302 -4.05 -22.97 -5.79
N ILE A 303 -4.47 -22.02 -4.97
CA ILE A 303 -3.98 -21.94 -3.58
C ILE A 303 -4.57 -23.09 -2.75
N THR A 304 -3.91 -23.46 -1.66
CA THR A 304 -4.43 -24.46 -0.73
C THR A 304 -5.49 -23.90 0.22
N GLU A 305 -6.24 -24.76 0.91
CA GLU A 305 -7.14 -24.32 2.00
C GLU A 305 -6.38 -23.60 3.12
N ALA A 306 -5.15 -24.02 3.45
CA ALA A 306 -4.34 -23.34 4.44
C ALA A 306 -4.00 -21.90 4.00
N GLN A 307 -3.64 -21.76 2.73
CA GLN A 307 -3.37 -20.47 2.11
C GLN A 307 -4.62 -19.58 2.08
N ALA A 308 -5.76 -20.11 1.63
CA ALA A 308 -7.03 -19.38 1.66
C ALA A 308 -7.40 -18.90 3.08
N GLU A 309 -7.22 -19.76 4.08
CA GLU A 309 -7.43 -19.37 5.47
C GLU A 309 -6.47 -18.27 5.94
N ALA A 310 -5.19 -18.34 5.58
CA ALA A 310 -4.21 -17.31 5.92
C ALA A 310 -4.60 -15.94 5.33
N LEU A 311 -5.13 -15.91 4.09
CA LEU A 311 -5.61 -14.68 3.46
C LEU A 311 -6.83 -14.08 4.17
N ASP A 312 -7.75 -14.92 4.64
CA ASP A 312 -8.91 -14.48 5.44
C ASP A 312 -8.49 -14.02 6.84
N ALA A 313 -7.60 -14.76 7.51
CA ALA A 313 -7.09 -14.41 8.83
C ALA A 313 -6.39 -13.05 8.82
N LEU A 314 -5.50 -12.79 7.85
CA LEU A 314 -4.87 -11.47 7.69
C LEU A 314 -5.91 -10.36 7.52
N HIS A 315 -6.95 -10.60 6.72
CA HIS A 315 -7.99 -9.60 6.48
C HIS A 315 -8.82 -9.32 7.73
N PHE A 316 -9.39 -10.35 8.37
CA PHE A 316 -10.30 -10.17 9.50
C PHE A 316 -9.57 -9.70 10.77
N LEU A 317 -8.32 -10.12 10.98
CA LEU A 317 -7.49 -9.56 12.05
C LEU A 317 -7.12 -8.10 11.76
N GLY A 318 -6.77 -7.77 10.51
CA GLY A 318 -6.54 -6.40 10.09
C GLY A 318 -7.74 -5.51 10.33
N ASP A 319 -8.93 -5.96 9.94
CA ASP A 319 -10.18 -5.24 10.15
C ASP A 319 -10.45 -5.00 11.63
N LYS A 320 -10.34 -6.05 12.46
CA LYS A 320 -10.53 -5.99 13.91
C LYS A 320 -9.55 -5.04 14.61
N LEU A 321 -8.30 -4.99 14.17
CA LEU A 321 -7.21 -4.28 14.86
C LEU A 321 -6.89 -2.92 14.22
N SER A 322 -7.63 -2.51 13.20
CA SER A 322 -7.34 -1.30 12.42
C SER A 322 -7.83 -0.02 13.08
N VAL A 323 -7.18 1.08 12.71
CA VAL A 323 -7.65 2.45 12.96
C VAL A 323 -7.98 3.13 11.63
N SER A 324 -8.93 4.07 11.66
CA SER A 324 -9.10 5.01 10.56
C SER A 324 -8.35 6.30 10.85
N THR A 325 -7.57 6.77 9.89
CA THR A 325 -6.78 8.00 10.02
C THR A 325 -7.62 9.28 9.93
N ASN A 326 -8.94 9.17 9.67
CA ASN A 326 -9.83 10.30 9.38
C ASN A 326 -9.25 11.19 8.28
N PHE A 327 -8.85 10.56 7.19
CA PHE A 327 -8.15 11.18 6.07
C PHE A 327 -9.04 12.23 5.36
N ALA A 328 -8.62 13.50 5.43
CA ALA A 328 -9.35 14.65 4.93
C ALA A 328 -8.72 15.24 3.67
N LYS A 329 -9.48 16.06 2.94
CA LYS A 329 -8.96 16.84 1.81
C LYS A 329 -7.77 17.69 2.25
N GLY A 330 -6.65 17.58 1.53
CA GLY A 330 -5.38 18.23 1.87
C GLY A 330 -4.42 17.40 2.73
N ASP A 331 -4.86 16.26 3.27
CA ASP A 331 -3.98 15.40 4.06
C ASP A 331 -3.02 14.58 3.18
N MET A 332 -1.79 14.40 3.66
CA MET A 332 -0.82 13.47 3.12
C MET A 332 -0.54 12.36 4.13
N GLN A 333 -0.90 11.12 3.81
CA GLN A 333 -0.68 9.94 4.66
C GLN A 333 0.54 9.17 4.17
N PHE A 334 1.46 8.86 5.08
CA PHE A 334 2.63 8.03 4.81
C PHE A 334 2.55 6.76 5.66
N ILE A 335 2.83 5.61 5.06
CA ILE A 335 2.86 4.32 5.75
C ILE A 335 4.13 3.54 5.40
N ASN A 336 4.72 2.91 6.40
CA ASN A 336 5.73 1.87 6.21
C ASN A 336 5.02 0.61 5.71
N ASN A 337 5.13 0.39 4.41
CA ASN A 337 4.38 -0.62 3.68
C ASN A 337 4.85 -2.06 3.98
N LEU A 338 5.93 -2.24 4.76
CA LEU A 338 6.43 -3.53 5.24
C LEU A 338 5.83 -3.92 6.60
N ALA A 339 5.45 -2.94 7.42
CA ALA A 339 4.99 -3.13 8.80
C ALA A 339 3.55 -2.69 9.06
N VAL A 340 2.94 -1.96 8.12
CA VAL A 340 1.56 -1.48 8.18
C VAL A 340 0.88 -1.83 6.86
N PHE A 341 -0.20 -2.60 6.94
CA PHE A 341 -1.06 -2.83 5.78
C PHE A 341 -2.28 -1.91 5.82
N HIS A 342 -2.92 -1.75 4.67
CA HIS A 342 -3.96 -0.74 4.52
C HIS A 342 -5.13 -1.25 3.69
N ALA A 343 -6.28 -0.65 3.94
CA ALA A 343 -7.55 -0.93 3.30
C ALA A 343 -8.30 0.37 3.04
N ARG A 344 -9.33 0.27 2.20
CA ARG A 344 -10.24 1.35 1.91
C ARG A 344 -11.66 0.82 1.97
N ASP A 345 -12.53 1.48 2.71
CA ASP A 345 -13.95 1.14 2.70
C ASP A 345 -14.58 1.40 1.32
N ALA A 346 -15.71 0.75 1.04
CA ALA A 346 -16.49 1.09 -0.15
C ALA A 346 -16.98 2.54 -0.04
N PHE A 347 -17.20 3.19 -1.18
CA PHE A 347 -17.62 4.58 -1.21
C PHE A 347 -18.62 4.87 -2.30
N THR A 348 -19.22 6.05 -2.22
CA THR A 348 -20.08 6.62 -3.26
C THR A 348 -19.59 8.03 -3.57
N ASP A 349 -19.48 8.32 -4.85
CA ASP A 349 -19.14 9.63 -5.38
C ASP A 349 -20.40 10.35 -5.86
N SER A 350 -20.31 11.67 -6.02
CA SER A 350 -21.29 12.50 -6.72
C SER A 350 -20.65 13.13 -7.98
N PRO A 351 -21.44 13.75 -8.88
CA PRO A 351 -20.88 14.50 -10.00
C PRO A 351 -19.94 15.65 -9.59
N THR A 352 -20.10 16.20 -8.38
CA THR A 352 -19.34 17.36 -7.88
C THR A 352 -18.33 17.03 -6.80
N GLN A 353 -18.38 15.82 -6.23
CA GLN A 353 -17.47 15.36 -5.18
C GLN A 353 -17.07 13.91 -5.49
N GLN A 354 -15.86 13.76 -6.03
CA GLN A 354 -15.32 12.47 -6.44
C GLN A 354 -14.01 12.21 -5.74
N ARG A 355 -13.93 11.09 -5.03
CA ARG A 355 -12.71 10.70 -4.32
C ARG A 355 -11.52 10.67 -5.27
N HIS A 356 -10.48 11.42 -4.94
CA HIS A 356 -9.28 11.53 -5.76
C HIS A 356 -8.06 11.67 -4.88
N LEU A 357 -7.19 10.64 -4.90
CA LEU A 357 -5.87 10.71 -4.27
C LEU A 357 -4.75 10.63 -5.30
N LEU A 358 -3.61 11.23 -4.99
CA LEU A 358 -2.33 10.93 -5.62
C LEU A 358 -1.57 9.92 -4.77
N ARG A 359 -0.82 8.99 -5.39
CA ARG A 359 0.00 8.00 -4.71
C ARG A 359 1.44 8.05 -5.18
N LEU A 360 2.36 7.97 -4.23
CA LEU A 360 3.78 7.70 -4.43
C LEU A 360 4.14 6.35 -3.79
N TRP A 361 5.03 5.61 -4.43
CA TRP A 361 5.83 4.59 -3.77
C TRP A 361 7.20 5.19 -3.50
N LEU A 362 7.67 5.12 -2.27
CA LEU A 362 8.87 5.82 -1.83
C LEU A 362 9.85 4.87 -1.15
N ARG A 363 11.11 5.29 -1.06
CA ARG A 363 12.16 4.67 -0.24
C ARG A 363 13.05 5.78 0.31
N ASP A 364 13.32 5.73 1.62
CA ASP A 364 14.31 6.61 2.25
C ASP A 364 15.63 5.85 2.35
N PRO A 365 16.66 6.15 1.54
CA PRO A 365 17.91 5.40 1.54
C PRO A 365 18.63 5.38 2.91
N GLU A 366 18.37 6.37 3.76
CA GLU A 366 18.97 6.48 5.09
C GLU A 366 18.32 5.54 6.11
N ASN A 367 17.01 5.29 5.99
CA ASN A 367 16.22 4.56 6.99
C ASN A 367 15.58 3.26 6.48
N ALA A 368 15.61 3.00 5.17
CA ALA A 368 14.98 1.84 4.56
C ALA A 368 15.44 0.54 5.22
N TRP A 369 14.49 -0.38 5.42
CA TRP A 369 14.82 -1.71 5.91
C TRP A 369 15.61 -2.47 4.85
N GLU A 370 16.42 -3.44 5.27
CA GLU A 370 17.05 -4.34 4.30
C GLU A 370 15.94 -5.03 3.49
N THR A 371 16.07 -5.06 2.17
CA THR A 371 15.10 -5.76 1.33
C THR A 371 15.31 -7.27 1.46
N PRO A 372 14.30 -8.05 1.93
CA PRO A 372 14.40 -9.51 1.98
C PRO A 372 14.81 -10.09 0.62
N GLU A 373 15.69 -11.09 0.62
CA GLU A 373 16.28 -11.64 -0.61
C GLU A 373 15.24 -11.97 -1.70
N PRO A 374 14.10 -12.65 -1.40
CA PRO A 374 13.10 -12.96 -2.41
C PRO A 374 12.35 -11.73 -2.99
N LEU A 375 12.53 -10.55 -2.41
CA LEU A 375 11.94 -9.29 -2.87
C LEU A 375 12.92 -8.42 -3.66
N ARG A 376 14.22 -8.75 -3.69
CA ARG A 376 15.26 -7.89 -4.29
C ARG A 376 15.02 -7.62 -5.77
N GLU A 377 14.67 -8.64 -6.56
CA GLU A 377 14.35 -8.46 -8.00
C GLU A 377 13.19 -7.46 -8.17
N ARG A 378 12.13 -7.60 -7.38
CA ARG A 378 10.97 -6.71 -7.45
C ARG A 378 11.31 -5.29 -7.00
N TRP A 379 12.14 -5.13 -5.98
CA TRP A 379 12.61 -3.82 -5.54
C TRP A 379 13.52 -3.14 -6.56
N ALA A 380 14.38 -3.92 -7.23
CA ALA A 380 15.19 -3.41 -8.34
C ALA A 380 14.32 -2.88 -9.48
N GLU A 381 13.26 -3.62 -9.86
CA GLU A 381 12.27 -3.13 -10.86
C GLU A 381 11.59 -1.81 -10.46
N LEU A 382 11.50 -1.53 -9.16
CA LEU A 382 10.89 -0.31 -8.63
C LEU A 382 11.87 0.86 -8.60
N TYR A 383 13.10 0.66 -8.10
CA TYR A 383 13.98 1.76 -7.71
C TYR A 383 15.24 1.87 -8.59
N GLU A 384 15.72 0.78 -9.19
CA GLU A 384 16.95 0.82 -9.99
C GLU A 384 16.71 1.41 -11.38
N GLY A 385 17.67 2.23 -11.82
CA GLY A 385 17.64 2.88 -13.13
C GLY A 385 16.60 3.99 -13.28
N VAL A 386 15.88 4.35 -12.21
CA VAL A 386 14.90 5.46 -12.23
C VAL A 386 15.66 6.79 -12.09
N THR A 387 15.80 7.51 -13.20
CA THR A 387 16.50 8.81 -13.25
C THR A 387 15.50 9.97 -13.28
N PRO A 388 15.87 11.18 -12.83
CA PRO A 388 15.02 12.37 -12.94
C PRO A 388 14.40 12.57 -14.33
N ASP A 389 15.19 12.46 -15.40
CA ASP A 389 14.72 12.70 -16.77
C ASP A 389 13.77 11.62 -17.31
N ALA A 390 13.82 10.40 -16.75
CA ALA A 390 12.94 9.30 -17.14
C ALA A 390 11.59 9.30 -16.40
N GLN A 391 11.50 10.04 -15.30
CA GLN A 391 10.32 10.05 -14.45
C GLN A 391 9.15 10.78 -15.08
N VAL A 392 7.96 10.17 -14.99
CA VAL A 392 6.72 10.73 -15.50
C VAL A 392 5.73 10.91 -14.36
N PHE A 393 5.09 12.08 -14.37
CA PHE A 393 4.08 12.51 -13.41
C PHE A 393 2.79 12.83 -14.17
N PRO A 394 1.96 11.82 -14.49
CA PRO A 394 0.69 12.04 -15.15
C PRO A 394 -0.14 13.02 -14.32
N LEU A 395 -0.59 14.10 -14.94
CA LEU A 395 -1.50 15.05 -14.30
C LEU A 395 -2.96 14.58 -14.42
N GLU A 396 -3.26 13.66 -15.33
CA GLU A 396 -4.60 13.09 -15.49
C GLU A 396 -4.62 11.62 -15.09
N PRO A 397 -5.73 11.15 -14.48
CA PRO A 397 -5.83 9.77 -14.05
C PRO A 397 -5.89 8.83 -15.27
N TYR A 398 -5.22 7.68 -15.14
CA TYR A 398 -5.25 6.60 -16.12
C TYR A 398 -5.09 5.24 -15.42
N ILE A 399 -5.46 4.17 -16.12
CA ILE A 399 -5.34 2.81 -15.59
C ILE A 399 -3.93 2.28 -15.87
N ARG A 400 -3.17 2.01 -14.79
CA ARG A 400 -1.81 1.47 -14.85
C ARG A 400 -1.69 0.15 -15.60
N SER A 401 -0.48 -0.10 -16.13
CA SER A 401 0.16 -1.40 -16.41
C SER A 401 -0.67 -2.62 -16.05
N ALA A 402 -0.39 -3.03 -14.83
CA ALA A 402 -0.84 -4.23 -14.15
C ALA A 402 -2.31 -4.23 -13.72
N SER A 403 -3.09 -3.22 -14.12
CA SER A 403 -4.49 -3.06 -13.71
C SER A 403 -5.45 -2.96 -14.89
N ASN A 404 -4.94 -3.04 -16.11
CA ASN A 404 -5.72 -2.93 -17.33
C ASN A 404 -5.63 -4.24 -18.12
N LYS A 405 -6.77 -4.89 -18.38
CA LYS A 405 -6.83 -6.11 -19.19
C LYS A 405 -6.62 -5.82 -20.68
N ALA A 406 -6.96 -4.63 -21.15
CA ALA A 406 -6.96 -4.27 -22.57
C ALA A 406 -5.57 -3.91 -23.12
N ARG A 407 -4.49 -4.40 -22.49
CA ARG A 407 -3.09 -4.07 -22.83
C ARG A 407 -2.37 -5.16 -23.58
#